data_AF-A0A371D8C6-F1
#
_entry.id   AF-A0A371D8C6-F1
#
_cell.length_a   1.000
_cell.length_b   1.000
_cell.length_c   1.000
_cell.angle_alpha   90.00
_cell.angle_beta   90.00
_cell.angle_gamma   90.00
#
_symmetry.space_group_name_H-M   'P 1'
#
loop_
_entity.id
_entity.type
_entity.pdbx_description
1 polymer ?
#
loop_
_entity_poly.entity_id
_entity_poly.type
_entity_poly.pdbx_seq_one_letter_code
_entity_poly.pdbx_strand_id
1 'polypeptide(L)'
;MAPPPITARTVVAGRVLVHRRPQRSSTAQAARSSSSGSALTSRDKENVPPPAQQPPAPPQTLMPPPSTQPRPTSTNRTEGEDDDDDSLAQSDDSRPEDIEMLHALDANASEATRAATGTQEFFEAACVAARFLGHYPDLVRVLTEGLTYVVEDVPLEERPLSANDKYDASVETDIVWDAVEIFLPKLIRCAPYILRHDDLIARIAHYLESITKYVRGNDLTRIKSNIMKIANIPDPDSVFEDKSNRGWNSKNFAELLVPLTDLDAFKADPEGYEYRGTKYILSDDWPVCFYDLKKVQPGKAKPGFLMSLFLERIYRWLITGKGSVFNAQYNAARRYRGRPSVAHNGKVKFVTLPSILYAAIIGRHCLTSSTNWSDVDGAYWSGEEFVKSVYEAVFYDPDWADELEAWWTKRIYGPGGEGENDALVHKRKDTAFKRFLQECDGGNPRKRVKPNAAPATGDEQPDASTSG
;
A
#
# COMPACT_ATOMS: atom_id res chain seq x y z
N MET A 1 -27.56 -21.59 -7.25
CA MET A 1 -26.17 -22.06 -7.03
C MET A 1 -25.37 -20.87 -6.55
N ALA A 2 -24.80 -20.95 -5.36
CA ALA A 2 -23.95 -19.89 -4.81
C ALA A 2 -22.57 -19.96 -5.49
N PRO A 3 -21.89 -18.82 -5.74
CA PRO A 3 -20.53 -18.83 -6.27
C PRO A 3 -19.58 -19.52 -5.28
N PRO A 4 -18.57 -20.26 -5.76
CA PRO A 4 -17.63 -20.93 -4.88
C PRO A 4 -16.81 -19.89 -4.09
N PRO A 5 -16.42 -20.20 -2.85
CA PRO A 5 -15.49 -19.34 -2.12
C PRO A 5 -14.15 -19.29 -2.87
N ILE A 6 -13.59 -18.09 -2.98
CA ILE A 6 -12.20 -17.89 -3.39
C ILE A 6 -11.34 -18.62 -2.36
N THR A 7 -10.97 -19.85 -2.67
CA THR A 7 -9.95 -20.59 -1.95
C THR A 7 -8.65 -19.81 -2.11
N ALA A 8 -8.02 -19.55 -0.97
CA ALA A 8 -6.66 -19.08 -0.89
C ALA A 8 -5.76 -19.94 -1.81
N ARG A 9 -5.46 -19.44 -3.01
CA ARG A 9 -4.18 -19.72 -3.64
C ARG A 9 -3.17 -19.19 -2.63
N THR A 10 -2.47 -20.13 -2.02
CA THR A 10 -1.23 -20.00 -1.26
C THR A 10 -0.88 -18.54 -1.00
N VAL A 11 -1.28 -18.02 0.16
CA VAL A 11 -0.62 -16.84 0.72
C VAL A 11 0.87 -17.16 0.65
N VAL A 12 1.60 -16.40 -0.18
CA VAL A 12 3.05 -16.47 -0.34
C VAL A 12 3.66 -16.01 0.98
N ALA A 13 3.58 -16.86 1.98
CA ALA A 13 4.35 -16.84 3.20
C ALA A 13 5.27 -18.05 3.11
N GLY A 14 6.26 -17.92 2.23
CA GLY A 14 7.13 -19.01 1.80
C GLY A 14 8.19 -18.54 0.83
N ARG A 15 8.83 -17.39 1.10
CA ARG A 15 10.17 -17.13 0.57
C ARG A 15 11.10 -18.16 1.22
N VAL A 16 11.29 -19.30 0.58
CA VAL A 16 12.51 -20.11 0.78
C VAL A 16 13.40 -19.77 -0.41
N LEU A 17 14.02 -18.59 -0.31
CA LEU A 17 15.04 -18.16 -1.24
C LEU A 17 16.30 -18.99 -0.98
N VAL A 18 16.62 -19.91 -1.88
CA VAL A 18 17.96 -20.50 -1.93
C VAL A 18 18.87 -19.47 -2.59
N HIS A 19 19.33 -18.48 -1.81
CA HIS A 19 20.19 -17.43 -2.33
C HIS A 19 21.67 -17.83 -2.25
N ARG A 20 22.29 -17.86 -3.43
CA ARG A 20 23.75 -17.87 -3.56
C ARG A 20 24.28 -16.50 -3.12
N ARG A 21 25.07 -16.49 -2.05
CA ARG A 21 25.84 -15.31 -1.64
C ARG A 21 26.67 -14.78 -2.83
N PRO A 22 26.58 -13.49 -3.19
CA PRO A 22 27.56 -12.87 -4.06
C PRO A 22 28.93 -12.89 -3.38
N GLN A 23 29.94 -13.43 -4.06
CA GLN A 23 31.31 -13.42 -3.58
C GLN A 23 31.85 -11.98 -3.59
N ARG A 24 32.16 -11.45 -2.41
CA ARG A 24 32.93 -10.21 -2.25
C ARG A 24 34.35 -10.42 -2.78
N SER A 25 34.71 -9.76 -3.88
CA SER A 25 36.11 -9.57 -4.25
C SER A 25 36.67 -8.40 -3.43
N SER A 26 37.66 -8.71 -2.59
CA SER A 26 38.40 -7.71 -1.84
C SER A 26 39.47 -7.09 -2.74
N THR A 27 39.42 -5.77 -2.95
CA THR A 27 40.63 -5.03 -3.32
C THR A 27 40.72 -3.78 -2.45
N ALA A 28 41.58 -3.85 -1.45
CA ALA A 28 42.02 -2.71 -0.67
C ALA A 28 43.12 -1.99 -1.44
N GLN A 29 43.03 -0.68 -1.58
CA GLN A 29 44.23 0.14 -1.67
C GLN A 29 44.01 1.51 -1.03
N ALA A 30 44.91 1.81 -0.10
CA ALA A 30 45.00 3.03 0.66
C ALA A 30 45.75 4.12 -0.11
N ALA A 31 45.38 5.38 0.09
CA ALA A 31 46.30 6.50 -0.01
C ALA A 31 45.90 7.59 1.01
N ARG A 32 46.90 8.09 1.74
CA ARG A 32 46.81 9.05 2.84
C ARG A 32 47.07 10.49 2.35
N SER A 33 46.40 11.43 3.04
CA SER A 33 46.89 12.72 3.60
C SER A 33 47.50 13.83 2.73
N SER A 34 46.93 15.05 2.84
CA SER A 34 47.54 16.34 3.31
C SER A 34 46.60 17.52 2.95
N SER A 35 45.92 18.20 3.88
CA SER A 35 46.30 19.31 4.78
C SER A 35 46.47 20.71 4.16
N SER A 36 46.02 21.73 4.92
CA SER A 36 46.08 23.21 4.75
C SER A 36 44.95 23.82 3.90
N GLY A 37 44.21 24.87 4.29
CA GLY A 37 44.34 25.83 5.39
C GLY A 37 44.43 27.26 4.84
N SER A 38 43.35 28.03 4.86
CA SER A 38 43.40 29.49 5.15
C SER A 38 42.02 30.15 5.10
N ALA A 39 41.81 31.01 6.09
CA ALA A 39 40.68 31.90 6.25
C ALA A 39 40.77 33.13 5.34
N LEU A 40 39.63 33.69 4.95
CA LEU A 40 39.50 35.13 4.70
C LEU A 40 38.06 35.61 4.89
N THR A 41 37.98 36.71 5.63
CA THR A 41 36.86 37.55 6.02
C THR A 41 36.24 38.30 4.85
N SER A 42 34.91 38.50 4.83
CA SER A 42 34.26 39.83 4.89
C SER A 42 32.77 39.82 4.48
N ARG A 43 31.94 40.31 5.40
CA ARG A 43 30.75 41.17 5.23
C ARG A 43 30.33 41.60 3.81
N ASP A 44 29.05 41.40 3.47
CA ASP A 44 27.98 42.43 3.45
C ASP A 44 26.91 42.19 2.38
N LYS A 45 25.66 42.50 2.79
CA LYS A 45 24.47 42.94 2.02
C LYS A 45 23.45 41.91 1.52
N GLU A 46 22.30 42.00 2.19
CA GLU A 46 20.94 41.84 1.69
C GLU A 46 20.80 42.08 0.18
N ASN A 47 20.21 41.10 -0.51
CA ASN A 47 19.57 41.32 -1.79
C ASN A 47 18.23 40.57 -1.80
N VAL A 48 17.17 41.34 -1.57
CA VAL A 48 15.78 40.92 -1.73
C VAL A 48 15.44 40.96 -3.22
N PRO A 49 15.03 39.85 -3.86
CA PRO A 49 14.59 39.88 -5.25
C PRO A 49 13.15 40.43 -5.36
N PRO A 50 12.84 41.26 -6.37
CA PRO A 50 11.49 41.76 -6.61
C PRO A 50 10.57 40.67 -7.21
N PRO A 51 9.24 40.82 -7.08
CA PRO A 51 8.28 39.79 -7.49
C PRO A 51 8.20 39.63 -9.01
N ALA A 52 8.12 38.37 -9.44
CA ALA A 52 7.99 37.95 -10.83
C ALA A 52 6.68 38.47 -11.45
N GLN A 53 6.81 39.16 -12.59
CA GLN A 53 5.71 39.54 -13.46
C GLN A 53 5.21 38.30 -14.23
N GLN A 54 3.90 38.07 -14.23
CA GLN A 54 3.26 37.04 -15.03
C GLN A 54 3.42 37.35 -16.54
N PRO A 55 3.77 36.35 -17.38
CA PRO A 55 3.68 36.51 -18.83
C PRO A 55 2.20 36.50 -19.30
N PRO A 56 1.86 37.27 -20.35
CA PRO A 56 0.52 37.31 -20.91
C PRO A 56 0.16 36.02 -21.66
N ALA A 57 -1.13 35.68 -21.66
CA ALA A 57 -1.68 34.51 -22.34
C ALA A 57 -1.45 34.54 -23.86
N PRO A 58 -1.22 33.39 -24.52
CA PRO A 58 -1.08 33.31 -25.96
C PRO A 58 -2.44 33.50 -26.68
N PRO A 59 -2.45 34.12 -27.87
CA PRO A 59 -3.66 34.37 -28.65
C PRO A 59 -4.24 33.07 -29.25
N GLN A 60 -5.57 32.96 -29.17
CA GLN A 60 -6.37 31.92 -29.81
C GLN A 60 -6.17 31.97 -31.32
N THR A 61 -5.62 30.90 -31.90
CA THR A 61 -5.49 30.76 -33.36
C THR A 61 -6.69 29.99 -33.89
N LEU A 62 -7.40 30.63 -34.82
CA LEU A 62 -8.58 30.15 -35.54
C LEU A 62 -8.23 28.93 -36.40
N MET A 63 -9.07 27.89 -36.33
CA MET A 63 -9.03 26.74 -37.23
C MET A 63 -9.49 27.12 -38.65
N PRO A 64 -8.82 26.63 -39.71
CA PRO A 64 -9.40 26.53 -41.04
C PRO A 64 -10.11 25.17 -41.27
N PRO A 65 -11.10 25.13 -42.19
CA PRO A 65 -12.05 24.02 -42.40
C PRO A 65 -11.49 22.85 -43.26
N PRO A 66 -12.22 21.70 -43.36
CA PRO A 66 -11.63 20.42 -43.71
C PRO A 66 -11.50 20.22 -45.23
N SER A 67 -10.39 19.64 -45.66
CA SER A 67 -10.21 19.15 -47.04
C SER A 67 -10.49 17.66 -47.14
N THR A 68 -11.26 17.37 -48.18
CA THR A 68 -11.84 16.12 -48.69
C THR A 68 -10.85 14.97 -48.91
N GLN A 69 -11.26 13.78 -48.47
CA GLN A 69 -10.74 12.49 -48.92
C GLN A 69 -11.03 12.24 -50.41
N PRO A 70 -10.18 11.43 -51.07
CA PRO A 70 -10.67 10.42 -52.01
C PRO A 70 -10.33 8.99 -51.54
N ARG A 71 -11.34 8.13 -51.66
CA ARG A 71 -11.29 6.65 -51.52
C ARG A 71 -10.84 6.01 -52.87
N PRO A 72 -10.66 4.68 -52.98
CA PRO A 72 -9.37 4.06 -53.25
C PRO A 72 -9.28 3.41 -54.64
N THR A 73 -8.06 3.23 -55.15
CA THR A 73 -7.79 2.40 -56.32
C THR A 73 -7.33 1.00 -55.89
N SER A 74 -8.15 0.03 -56.29
CA SER A 74 -7.85 -1.40 -56.37
C SER A 74 -6.70 -1.66 -57.34
N THR A 75 -5.75 -2.53 -56.97
CA THR A 75 -5.06 -3.41 -57.91
C THR A 75 -4.54 -4.67 -57.19
N ASN A 76 -4.56 -5.75 -57.94
CA ASN A 76 -4.49 -7.15 -57.56
C ASN A 76 -3.03 -7.67 -57.44
N ARG A 77 -2.84 -8.61 -56.50
CA ARG A 77 -2.27 -9.98 -56.67
C ARG A 77 -0.76 -10.18 -56.92
N THR A 78 -0.11 -10.85 -55.96
CA THR A 78 0.82 -12.01 -56.10
C THR A 78 0.93 -12.65 -54.69
N GLU A 79 0.33 -13.81 -54.42
CA GLU A 79 0.94 -15.17 -54.43
C GLU A 79 2.27 -15.28 -53.68
N GLY A 80 2.30 -16.10 -52.62
CA GLY A 80 3.52 -16.71 -52.08
C GLY A 80 3.56 -16.89 -50.57
N GLU A 81 3.56 -18.16 -50.15
CA GLU A 81 4.20 -18.71 -48.94
C GLU A 81 3.33 -18.77 -47.66
N ASP A 82 2.66 -19.92 -47.54
CA ASP A 82 2.22 -20.53 -46.28
C ASP A 82 3.45 -20.89 -45.45
N ASP A 83 3.80 -20.03 -44.48
CA ASP A 83 4.56 -20.44 -43.31
C ASP A 83 3.55 -20.57 -42.15
N ASP A 84 3.39 -21.81 -41.68
CA ASP A 84 2.68 -22.16 -40.46
C ASP A 84 3.39 -21.51 -39.25
N ASP A 85 3.13 -20.23 -39.03
CA ASP A 85 3.41 -19.55 -37.76
C ASP A 85 2.32 -19.96 -36.76
N ASP A 86 2.58 -21.11 -36.13
CA ASP A 86 1.92 -21.58 -34.90
C ASP A 86 2.28 -20.62 -33.75
N SER A 87 1.86 -19.36 -33.90
CA SER A 87 1.89 -18.37 -32.83
C SER A 87 0.91 -18.86 -31.77
N LEU A 88 1.48 -19.28 -30.64
CA LEU A 88 0.76 -19.57 -29.41
C LEU A 88 -0.10 -18.35 -29.08
N ALA A 89 -1.36 -18.37 -29.53
CA ALA A 89 -2.37 -17.41 -29.16
C ALA A 89 -2.58 -17.56 -27.65
N GLN A 90 -1.78 -16.81 -26.87
CA GLN A 90 -2.06 -16.57 -25.46
C GLN A 90 -3.50 -16.09 -25.41
N SER A 91 -4.37 -16.89 -24.78
CA SER A 91 -5.78 -16.56 -24.66
C SER A 91 -5.89 -15.21 -23.95
N ASP A 92 -6.35 -14.20 -24.68
CA ASP A 92 -6.60 -12.88 -24.13
C ASP A 92 -7.78 -12.99 -23.15
N ASP A 93 -7.47 -13.27 -21.89
CA ASP A 93 -8.43 -13.36 -20.78
C ASP A 93 -9.02 -11.98 -20.40
N SER A 94 -8.71 -10.93 -21.17
CA SER A 94 -9.26 -9.59 -20.98
C SER A 94 -10.76 -9.60 -21.21
N ARG A 95 -11.52 -9.38 -20.15
CA ARG A 95 -12.96 -9.21 -20.25
C ARG A 95 -13.28 -7.81 -20.78
N PRO A 96 -14.21 -7.65 -21.75
CA PRO A 96 -14.56 -6.34 -22.30
C PRO A 96 -14.93 -5.30 -21.22
N GLU A 97 -15.65 -5.72 -20.17
CA GLU A 97 -16.04 -4.83 -19.08
C GLU A 97 -14.86 -4.30 -18.26
N ASP A 98 -13.76 -5.06 -18.15
CA ASP A 98 -12.56 -4.60 -17.45
C ASP A 98 -11.82 -3.58 -18.32
N ILE A 99 -11.75 -3.78 -19.65
CA ILE A 99 -11.15 -2.81 -20.59
C ILE A 99 -11.92 -1.49 -20.60
N GLU A 100 -13.26 -1.53 -20.71
CA GLU A 100 -14.11 -0.33 -20.68
C GLU A 100 -13.92 0.46 -19.39
N MET A 101 -13.81 -0.24 -18.25
CA MET A 101 -13.54 0.35 -16.95
C MET A 101 -12.20 1.09 -16.92
N LEU A 102 -11.13 0.53 -17.51
CA LEU A 102 -9.81 1.17 -17.57
C LEU A 102 -9.83 2.48 -18.37
N HIS A 103 -10.57 2.52 -19.48
CA HIS A 103 -10.74 3.75 -20.26
C HIS A 103 -11.63 4.79 -19.55
N ALA A 104 -12.49 4.36 -18.63
CA ALA A 104 -13.38 5.22 -17.86
C ALA A 104 -12.77 5.74 -16.54
N LEU A 105 -11.49 5.47 -16.26
CA LEU A 105 -10.84 5.91 -15.02
C LEU A 105 -10.71 7.44 -14.96
N ASP A 106 -11.31 8.03 -13.92
CA ASP A 106 -11.17 9.43 -13.57
C ASP A 106 -11.01 9.58 -12.05
N ALA A 107 -9.87 10.13 -11.64
CA ALA A 107 -9.53 10.31 -10.22
C ALA A 107 -10.39 11.41 -9.55
N ASN A 108 -10.98 12.32 -10.33
CA ASN A 108 -11.82 13.41 -9.85
C ASN A 108 -13.31 13.07 -9.86
N ALA A 109 -13.69 11.91 -10.40
CA ALA A 109 -15.07 11.49 -10.48
C ALA A 109 -15.75 11.51 -9.10
N SER A 110 -17.04 11.85 -9.05
CA SER A 110 -17.82 11.68 -7.83
C SER A 110 -18.14 10.20 -7.59
N GLU A 111 -18.56 9.82 -6.39
CA GLU A 111 -19.01 8.45 -6.10
C GLU A 111 -20.18 8.04 -7.01
N ALA A 112 -21.13 8.95 -7.26
CA ALA A 112 -22.24 8.72 -8.18
C ALA A 112 -21.75 8.48 -9.62
N THR A 113 -20.75 9.23 -10.08
CA THR A 113 -20.15 9.05 -11.41
C THR A 113 -19.45 7.70 -11.51
N ARG A 114 -18.63 7.35 -10.51
CA ARG A 114 -17.94 6.06 -10.46
C ARG A 114 -18.90 4.87 -10.40
N ALA A 115 -20.03 5.02 -9.72
CA ALA A 115 -21.08 3.99 -9.70
C ALA A 115 -21.72 3.83 -11.07
N ALA A 116 -21.99 4.94 -11.78
CA ALA A 116 -22.58 4.91 -13.12
C ALA A 116 -21.62 4.33 -14.18
N THR A 117 -20.31 4.58 -14.06
CA THR A 117 -19.29 4.08 -14.99
C THR A 117 -18.70 2.73 -14.60
N GLY A 118 -19.16 2.11 -13.49
CA GLY A 118 -18.63 0.82 -13.02
C GLY A 118 -17.20 0.87 -12.46
N THR A 119 -16.64 2.04 -12.18
CA THR A 119 -15.25 2.21 -11.69
C THR A 119 -15.13 2.27 -10.16
N GLN A 120 -16.25 2.24 -9.42
CA GLN A 120 -16.27 2.37 -7.96
C GLN A 120 -15.46 1.28 -7.24
N GLU A 121 -15.59 0.01 -7.65
CA GLU A 121 -14.85 -1.10 -7.05
C GLU A 121 -13.33 -0.94 -7.26
N PHE A 122 -12.93 -0.52 -8.47
CA PHE A 122 -11.52 -0.28 -8.78
C PHE A 122 -10.96 0.90 -7.99
N PHE A 123 -11.74 1.97 -7.81
CA PHE A 123 -11.37 3.10 -6.96
C PHE A 123 -11.16 2.67 -5.50
N GLU A 124 -12.03 1.82 -4.95
CA GLU A 124 -11.87 1.32 -3.58
C GLU A 124 -10.63 0.43 -3.43
N ALA A 125 -10.39 -0.44 -4.42
CA ALA A 125 -9.18 -1.26 -4.47
C ALA A 125 -7.91 -0.40 -4.59
N ALA A 126 -7.90 0.61 -5.47
CA ALA A 126 -6.82 1.58 -5.61
C ALA A 126 -6.58 2.38 -4.32
N CYS A 127 -7.64 2.73 -3.58
CA CYS A 127 -7.51 3.38 -2.28
C CYS A 127 -6.83 2.49 -1.24
N VAL A 128 -7.05 1.17 -1.28
CA VAL A 128 -6.31 0.21 -0.45
C VAL A 128 -4.87 0.13 -0.95
N ALA A 129 -4.68 -0.15 -2.25
CA ALA A 129 -3.38 -0.31 -2.90
C ALA A 129 -2.45 0.88 -2.66
N ALA A 130 -2.96 2.11 -2.65
CA ALA A 130 -2.18 3.33 -2.38
C ALA A 130 -1.36 3.29 -1.07
N ARG A 131 -1.76 2.50 -0.07
CA ARG A 131 -1.00 2.33 1.18
C ARG A 131 0.03 1.20 1.11
N PHE A 132 -0.08 0.32 0.12
CA PHE A 132 0.80 -0.84 -0.09
C PHE A 132 1.74 -0.65 -1.29
N LEU A 133 1.45 0.28 -2.19
CA LEU A 133 2.39 0.76 -3.20
C LEU A 133 3.51 1.61 -2.58
N GLY A 134 3.33 2.06 -1.34
CA GLY A 134 4.29 2.93 -0.64
C GLY A 134 4.20 4.39 -1.09
N HIS A 135 5.32 5.10 -0.94
CA HIS A 135 5.48 6.47 -1.44
C HIS A 135 6.62 6.51 -2.46
N TYR A 136 6.46 7.38 -3.46
CA TYR A 136 7.44 7.67 -4.52
C TYR A 136 7.76 6.56 -5.55
N PRO A 137 6.94 5.50 -5.78
CA PRO A 137 7.22 4.63 -6.92
C PRO A 137 6.98 5.38 -8.24
N ASP A 138 7.83 5.11 -9.23
CA ASP A 138 7.55 5.43 -10.62
C ASP A 138 6.47 4.45 -11.14
N LEU A 139 5.20 4.86 -11.03
CA LEU A 139 4.08 3.98 -11.37
C LEU A 139 3.96 3.68 -12.86
N VAL A 140 4.56 4.49 -13.74
CA VAL A 140 4.66 4.14 -15.16
C VAL A 140 5.59 2.95 -15.31
N ARG A 141 6.81 3.04 -14.75
CA ARG A 141 7.78 1.94 -14.79
C ARG A 141 7.24 0.68 -14.10
N VAL A 142 6.63 0.82 -12.92
CA VAL A 142 6.04 -0.30 -12.18
C VAL A 142 5.02 -1.06 -13.03
N LEU A 143 4.14 -0.34 -13.72
CA LEU A 143 3.14 -0.96 -14.58
C LEU A 143 3.77 -1.55 -15.86
N THR A 144 4.69 -0.84 -16.51
CA THR A 144 5.33 -1.32 -17.74
C THR A 144 6.13 -2.60 -17.51
N GLU A 145 7.08 -2.60 -16.56
CA GLU A 145 7.90 -3.77 -16.28
C GLU A 145 7.07 -4.89 -15.63
N GLY A 146 6.21 -4.55 -14.66
CA GLY A 146 5.40 -5.52 -13.94
C GLY A 146 4.38 -6.27 -14.80
N LEU A 147 3.67 -5.56 -15.69
CA LEU A 147 2.76 -6.23 -16.63
C LEU A 147 3.53 -7.11 -17.60
N THR A 148 4.75 -6.75 -17.96
CA THR A 148 5.64 -7.59 -18.79
C THR A 148 5.97 -8.90 -18.07
N TYR A 149 6.26 -8.87 -16.76
CA TYR A 149 6.46 -10.09 -15.97
C TYR A 149 5.29 -11.06 -16.05
N VAL A 150 4.06 -10.54 -16.11
CA VAL A 150 2.84 -11.36 -16.21
C VAL A 150 2.68 -11.95 -17.61
N VAL A 151 2.85 -11.15 -18.65
CA VAL A 151 2.61 -11.58 -20.04
C VAL A 151 3.70 -12.53 -20.53
N GLU A 152 4.94 -12.31 -20.11
CA GLU A 152 6.09 -13.15 -20.45
C GLU A 152 6.30 -14.31 -19.46
N ASP A 153 5.47 -14.42 -18.41
CA ASP A 153 5.56 -15.43 -17.34
C ASP A 153 6.97 -15.48 -16.71
N VAL A 154 7.54 -14.30 -16.42
CA VAL A 154 8.91 -14.16 -15.90
C VAL A 154 9.02 -14.75 -14.49
N PRO A 155 9.85 -15.80 -14.29
CA PRO A 155 10.05 -16.42 -12.98
C PRO A 155 10.64 -15.45 -11.96
N LEU A 156 10.31 -15.64 -10.67
CA LEU A 156 10.77 -14.76 -9.58
C LEU A 156 12.30 -14.68 -9.47
N GLU A 157 13.01 -15.74 -9.82
CA GLU A 157 14.48 -15.82 -9.78
C GLU A 157 15.15 -14.97 -10.87
N GLU A 158 14.41 -14.66 -11.94
CA GLU A 158 14.87 -13.84 -13.06
C GLU A 158 14.46 -12.38 -12.92
N ARG A 159 13.59 -12.05 -11.94
CA ARG A 159 13.17 -10.67 -11.68
C ARG A 159 14.27 -9.85 -11.01
N PRO A 160 14.28 -8.51 -11.18
CA PRO A 160 15.38 -7.65 -10.75
C PRO A 160 15.80 -7.79 -9.28
N LEU A 161 14.87 -7.96 -8.33
CA LEU A 161 15.24 -8.10 -6.92
C LEU A 161 16.10 -9.34 -6.65
N SER A 162 15.87 -10.42 -7.41
CA SER A 162 16.61 -11.69 -7.29
C SER A 162 17.84 -11.75 -8.19
N ALA A 163 17.73 -11.20 -9.40
CA ALA A 163 18.70 -11.42 -10.48
C ALA A 163 19.78 -10.33 -10.57
N ASN A 164 19.48 -9.10 -10.15
CA ASN A 164 20.43 -7.99 -10.32
C ASN A 164 21.61 -8.12 -9.36
N ASP A 165 22.78 -7.71 -9.82
CA ASP A 165 24.02 -7.64 -9.03
C ASP A 165 24.19 -6.30 -8.30
N LYS A 166 23.40 -5.30 -8.69
CA LYS A 166 23.39 -3.96 -8.12
C LYS A 166 21.96 -3.46 -7.92
N TYR A 167 21.81 -2.57 -6.95
CA TYR A 167 20.56 -1.85 -6.74
C TYR A 167 20.31 -0.86 -7.87
N ASP A 168 19.11 -0.89 -8.43
CA ASP A 168 18.64 0.09 -9.41
C ASP A 168 17.11 0.25 -9.36
N ALA A 169 16.60 1.03 -10.30
CA ALA A 169 15.20 1.40 -10.38
C ALA A 169 14.26 0.20 -10.63
N SER A 170 14.73 -0.85 -11.32
CA SER A 170 13.93 -2.04 -11.62
C SER A 170 13.82 -2.95 -10.39
N VAL A 171 14.80 -2.92 -9.47
CA VAL A 171 14.66 -3.54 -8.14
C VAL A 171 13.51 -2.90 -7.35
N GLU A 172 13.39 -1.57 -7.38
CA GLU A 172 12.27 -0.86 -6.73
C GLU A 172 10.92 -1.25 -7.35
N THR A 173 10.88 -1.40 -8.67
CA THR A 173 9.69 -1.87 -9.40
C THR A 173 9.24 -3.22 -8.86
N ASP A 174 10.15 -4.19 -8.77
CA ASP A 174 9.85 -5.55 -8.34
C ASP A 174 9.31 -5.59 -6.90
N ILE A 175 9.90 -4.79 -5.99
CA ILE A 175 9.42 -4.65 -4.60
C ILE A 175 7.97 -4.12 -4.54
N VAL A 176 7.60 -3.19 -5.42
CA VAL A 176 6.29 -2.53 -5.41
C VAL A 176 5.24 -3.34 -6.18
N TRP A 177 5.66 -4.09 -7.19
CA TRP A 177 4.79 -4.83 -8.10
C TRP A 177 3.88 -5.83 -7.39
N ASP A 178 4.37 -6.51 -6.35
CA ASP A 178 3.58 -7.44 -5.52
C ASP A 178 2.26 -6.81 -5.03
N ALA A 179 2.28 -5.53 -4.67
CA ALA A 179 1.07 -4.83 -4.24
C ALA A 179 0.08 -4.60 -5.39
N VAL A 180 0.56 -4.37 -6.62
CA VAL A 180 -0.30 -4.26 -7.81
C VAL A 180 -0.98 -5.60 -8.09
N GLU A 181 -0.22 -6.71 -8.07
CA GLU A 181 -0.78 -8.05 -8.30
C GLU A 181 -1.87 -8.39 -7.29
N ILE A 182 -1.63 -8.10 -6.00
CA ILE A 182 -2.56 -8.45 -4.93
C ILE A 182 -3.81 -7.57 -4.94
N PHE A 183 -3.64 -6.25 -5.06
CA PHE A 183 -4.74 -5.31 -4.83
C PHE A 183 -5.44 -4.87 -6.11
N LEU A 184 -4.80 -4.98 -7.27
CA LEU A 184 -5.33 -4.53 -8.55
C LEU A 184 -5.39 -5.69 -9.58
N PRO A 185 -6.01 -6.84 -9.25
CA PRO A 185 -6.03 -8.01 -10.12
C PRO A 185 -6.76 -7.78 -11.45
N LYS A 186 -7.56 -6.69 -11.57
CA LYS A 186 -8.17 -6.29 -12.85
C LYS A 186 -7.11 -5.82 -13.86
N LEU A 187 -6.02 -5.21 -13.40
CA LEU A 187 -4.89 -4.82 -14.27
C LEU A 187 -4.20 -6.07 -14.82
N ILE A 188 -3.97 -7.07 -13.97
CA ILE A 188 -3.32 -8.33 -14.33
C ILE A 188 -4.11 -9.06 -15.42
N ARG A 189 -5.43 -9.15 -15.29
CA ARG A 189 -6.29 -9.76 -16.33
C ARG A 189 -6.24 -9.03 -17.66
N CYS A 190 -6.01 -7.72 -17.64
CA CYS A 190 -5.93 -6.89 -18.84
C CYS A 190 -4.49 -6.69 -19.32
N ALA A 191 -3.50 -7.40 -18.77
CA ALA A 191 -2.08 -7.12 -19.05
C ALA A 191 -1.73 -7.15 -20.55
N PRO A 192 -2.15 -8.16 -21.35
CA PRO A 192 -1.88 -8.16 -22.80
C PRO A 192 -2.53 -6.99 -23.54
N TYR A 193 -3.70 -6.53 -23.09
CA TYR A 193 -4.36 -5.37 -23.66
C TYR A 193 -3.61 -4.08 -23.29
N ILE A 194 -3.28 -3.89 -22.01
CA ILE A 194 -2.62 -2.68 -21.51
C ILE A 194 -1.24 -2.51 -22.16
N LEU A 195 -0.43 -3.56 -22.27
CA LEU A 195 0.91 -3.50 -22.89
C LEU A 195 0.89 -3.16 -24.39
N ARG A 196 -0.25 -3.35 -25.07
CA ARG A 196 -0.41 -2.92 -26.48
C ARG A 196 -0.83 -1.45 -26.61
N HIS A 197 -1.09 -0.76 -25.50
CA HIS A 197 -1.62 0.60 -25.46
C HIS A 197 -0.83 1.45 -24.45
N ASP A 198 0.37 1.91 -24.85
CA ASP A 198 1.28 2.68 -23.99
C ASP A 198 0.63 3.91 -23.35
N ASP A 199 -0.28 4.57 -24.07
CA ASP A 199 -1.04 5.73 -23.57
C ASP A 199 -1.99 5.34 -22.42
N LEU A 200 -2.49 4.10 -22.40
CA LEU A 200 -3.29 3.58 -21.30
C LEU A 200 -2.46 3.33 -20.04
N ILE A 201 -1.22 2.85 -20.17
CA ILE A 201 -0.30 2.68 -19.02
C ILE A 201 -0.11 4.02 -18.30
N ALA A 202 0.24 5.06 -19.05
CA ALA A 202 0.45 6.41 -18.49
C ALA A 202 -0.82 6.95 -17.80
N ARG A 203 -2.00 6.71 -18.39
CA ARG A 203 -3.29 7.11 -17.79
C ARG A 203 -3.59 6.38 -16.48
N ILE A 204 -3.36 5.06 -16.43
CA ILE A 204 -3.56 4.25 -15.22
C ILE A 204 -2.57 4.68 -14.14
N ALA A 205 -1.30 4.87 -14.48
CA ALA A 205 -0.28 5.36 -13.55
C ALA A 205 -0.69 6.71 -12.94
N HIS A 206 -1.05 7.69 -13.77
CA HIS A 206 -1.49 9.01 -13.31
C HIS A 206 -2.76 8.93 -12.45
N TYR A 207 -3.69 8.04 -12.78
CA TYR A 207 -4.86 7.77 -11.93
C TYR A 207 -4.43 7.26 -10.55
N LEU A 208 -3.57 6.24 -10.46
CA LEU A 208 -3.10 5.67 -9.21
C LEU A 208 -2.29 6.67 -8.37
N GLU A 209 -1.46 7.52 -8.99
CA GLU A 209 -0.78 8.62 -8.30
C GLU A 209 -1.77 9.62 -7.70
N SER A 210 -2.82 9.97 -8.45
CA SER A 210 -3.86 10.88 -7.99
C SER A 210 -4.63 10.31 -6.80
N ILE A 211 -4.95 9.02 -6.85
CA ILE A 211 -5.55 8.29 -5.72
C ILE A 211 -4.61 8.26 -4.51
N THR A 212 -3.31 8.04 -4.73
CA THR A 212 -2.30 8.03 -3.66
C THR A 212 -2.21 9.39 -2.97
N LYS A 213 -2.20 10.49 -3.74
CA LYS A 213 -2.23 11.87 -3.20
C LYS A 213 -3.51 12.13 -2.39
N TYR A 214 -4.68 11.70 -2.88
CA TYR A 214 -5.97 11.79 -2.19
C TYR A 214 -5.98 11.01 -0.87
N VAL A 215 -5.54 9.75 -0.90
CA VAL A 215 -5.45 8.87 0.26
C VAL A 215 -4.52 9.44 1.33
N ARG A 216 -3.33 9.90 0.93
CA ARG A 216 -2.37 10.58 1.81
C ARG A 216 -2.99 11.78 2.50
N GLY A 217 -3.67 12.66 1.76
CA GLY A 217 -4.31 13.85 2.33
C GLY A 217 -5.33 13.53 3.42
N ASN A 218 -6.15 12.51 3.19
CA ASN A 218 -7.12 12.02 4.17
C ASN A 218 -6.45 11.43 5.42
N ASP A 219 -5.41 10.63 5.23
CA ASP A 219 -4.68 9.97 6.31
C ASP A 219 -3.92 10.98 7.18
N LEU A 220 -3.26 11.96 6.56
CA LEU A 220 -2.59 13.07 7.23
C LEU A 220 -3.54 13.84 8.14
N THR A 221 -4.72 14.18 7.64
CA THR A 221 -5.73 14.93 8.42
C THR A 221 -6.13 14.18 9.70
N ARG A 222 -6.24 12.85 9.61
CA ARG A 222 -6.62 11.99 10.74
C ARG A 222 -5.51 11.85 11.77
N ILE A 223 -4.25 11.77 11.33
CA ILE A 223 -3.10 11.56 12.21
C ILE A 223 -2.61 12.88 12.82
N LYS A 224 -2.54 13.98 12.05
CA LYS A 224 -2.03 15.29 12.51
C LYS A 224 -2.68 15.77 13.82
N SER A 225 -3.99 15.54 13.96
CA SER A 225 -4.77 15.91 15.17
C SER A 225 -4.56 14.98 16.36
N ASN A 226 -3.96 13.80 16.16
CA ASN A 226 -3.77 12.79 17.20
C ASN A 226 -2.29 12.45 17.44
N ILE A 227 -1.36 13.12 16.74
CA ILE A 227 0.06 12.77 16.75
C ILE A 227 0.67 12.80 18.15
N MET A 228 0.31 13.76 18.99
CA MET A 228 0.79 13.85 20.37
C MET A 228 0.42 12.62 21.19
N LYS A 229 -0.84 12.16 21.07
CA LYS A 229 -1.34 10.95 21.74
C LYS A 229 -0.65 9.70 21.22
N ILE A 230 -0.41 9.65 19.91
CA ILE A 230 0.27 8.52 19.26
C ILE A 230 1.74 8.43 19.70
N ALA A 231 2.44 9.57 19.69
CA ALA A 231 3.84 9.72 20.07
C ALA A 231 4.07 9.77 21.59
N ASN A 232 3.00 9.82 22.40
CA ASN A 232 3.07 9.97 23.85
C ASN A 232 3.82 11.24 24.30
N ILE A 233 3.61 12.35 23.58
CA ILE A 233 4.16 13.66 23.91
C ILE A 233 3.14 14.41 24.78
N PRO A 234 3.48 14.77 26.04
CA PRO A 234 2.62 15.59 26.88
C PRO A 234 2.44 17.00 26.30
N ASP A 235 1.22 17.54 26.39
CA ASP A 235 0.89 18.91 25.99
C ASP A 235 -0.02 19.57 27.04
N PRO A 236 0.50 19.86 28.26
CA PRO A 236 -0.33 20.31 29.38
C PRO A 236 -1.00 21.66 29.13
N ASP A 237 -0.40 22.52 28.29
CA ASP A 237 -0.84 23.89 28.04
C ASP A 237 -1.41 24.08 26.62
N SER A 238 -1.70 22.98 25.90
CA SER A 238 -2.19 23.02 24.51
C SER A 238 -1.26 23.79 23.54
N VAL A 239 0.03 23.93 23.86
CA VAL A 239 1.01 24.69 23.07
C VAL A 239 1.23 24.05 21.72
N PHE A 240 1.14 22.72 21.65
CA PHE A 240 1.30 21.97 20.41
C PHE A 240 0.01 21.89 19.60
N GLU A 241 -1.10 22.50 20.01
CA GLU A 241 -2.24 22.71 19.11
C GLU A 241 -1.82 23.56 17.91
N ASP A 242 -0.97 24.57 18.12
CA ASP A 242 -0.26 25.23 17.05
C ASP A 242 0.87 24.32 16.53
N LYS A 243 0.75 23.92 15.26
CA LYS A 243 1.73 23.05 14.60
C LYS A 243 3.10 23.71 14.50
N SER A 244 3.18 25.04 14.46
CA SER A 244 4.45 25.76 14.39
C SER A 244 5.35 25.50 15.61
N ASN A 245 4.77 25.15 16.77
CA ASN A 245 5.49 24.82 17.99
C ASN A 245 5.97 23.36 18.07
N ARG A 246 5.73 22.56 17.02
CA ARG A 246 6.15 21.15 16.95
C ARG A 246 7.49 20.98 16.22
N GLY A 247 7.83 19.75 15.91
CA GLY A 247 9.06 19.40 15.21
C GLY A 247 10.27 19.90 15.96
N TRP A 248 11.17 20.52 15.23
CA TRP A 248 12.41 21.04 15.75
C TRP A 248 12.30 22.23 16.70
N ASN A 249 11.11 22.85 16.82
CA ASN A 249 10.86 23.94 17.77
C ASN A 249 10.50 23.42 19.18
N SER A 250 10.42 22.09 19.36
CA SER A 250 10.10 21.44 20.63
C SER A 250 11.05 20.28 20.90
N LYS A 251 11.67 20.25 22.08
CA LYS A 251 12.62 19.20 22.48
C LYS A 251 12.01 17.79 22.34
N ASN A 252 10.75 17.62 22.73
CA ASN A 252 10.05 16.33 22.69
C ASN A 252 9.81 15.83 21.27
N PHE A 253 9.51 16.73 20.32
CA PHE A 253 9.33 16.36 18.91
C PHE A 253 10.68 16.21 18.20
N ALA A 254 11.63 17.10 18.48
CA ALA A 254 12.98 17.06 17.94
C ALA A 254 13.69 15.74 18.30
N GLU A 255 13.61 15.27 19.54
CA GLU A 255 14.22 14.00 19.97
C GLU A 255 13.81 12.81 19.08
N LEU A 256 12.57 12.81 18.59
CA LEU A 256 12.04 11.79 17.70
C LEU A 256 12.52 11.91 16.25
N LEU A 257 12.88 13.12 15.81
CA LEU A 257 13.34 13.42 14.45
C LEU A 257 14.86 13.35 14.30
N VAL A 258 15.61 13.44 15.41
CA VAL A 258 17.07 13.33 15.42
C VAL A 258 17.52 11.95 14.91
N PRO A 259 18.59 11.87 14.12
CA PRO A 259 19.21 10.59 13.75
C PRO A 259 19.60 9.77 14.97
N LEU A 260 19.47 8.44 14.90
CA LEU A 260 19.82 7.58 16.04
C LEU A 260 21.25 7.79 16.55
N THR A 261 22.20 8.01 15.63
CA THR A 261 23.62 8.26 15.91
C THR A 261 23.87 9.55 16.71
N ASP A 262 22.96 10.51 16.60
CA ASP A 262 23.07 11.84 17.19
C ASP A 262 22.24 12.00 18.47
N LEU A 263 21.48 10.98 18.87
CA LEU A 263 20.56 11.04 20.00
C LEU A 263 21.26 11.41 21.32
N ASP A 264 22.43 10.84 21.59
CA ASP A 264 23.17 11.13 22.83
C ASP A 264 23.69 12.57 22.84
N ALA A 265 24.18 13.06 21.70
CA ALA A 265 24.63 14.44 21.54
C ALA A 265 23.46 15.43 21.71
N PHE A 266 22.31 15.12 21.11
CA PHE A 266 21.09 15.90 21.28
C PHE A 266 20.63 15.93 22.74
N LYS A 267 20.68 14.80 23.45
CA LYS A 267 20.29 14.73 24.88
C LYS A 267 21.23 15.50 25.79
N ALA A 268 22.52 15.55 25.46
CA ALA A 268 23.49 16.31 26.22
C ALA A 268 23.26 17.82 26.11
N ASP A 269 22.94 18.32 24.92
CA ASP A 269 22.64 19.73 24.69
C ASP A 269 21.57 19.92 23.59
N PRO A 270 20.27 19.85 23.93
CA PRO A 270 19.20 20.03 22.95
C PRO A 270 19.13 21.45 22.38
N GLU A 271 19.60 22.46 23.13
CA GLU A 271 19.53 23.87 22.73
C GLU A 271 20.67 24.24 21.78
N GLY A 272 21.85 23.66 21.99
CA GLY A 272 22.98 23.76 21.08
C GLY A 272 22.93 22.82 19.86
N TYR A 273 21.93 21.94 19.76
CA TYR A 273 21.78 21.06 18.60
C TYR A 273 21.28 21.82 17.37
N GLU A 274 22.22 22.33 16.57
CA GLU A 274 21.95 23.21 15.45
C GLU A 274 21.64 22.43 14.14
N TYR A 275 20.39 22.01 13.96
CA TYR A 275 19.93 21.30 12.75
C TYR A 275 19.73 22.19 11.50
N ARG A 276 19.74 23.53 11.65
CA ARG A 276 19.58 24.50 10.53
C ARG A 276 20.86 25.20 10.10
N GLY A 277 21.98 24.87 10.73
CA GLY A 277 23.25 25.52 10.47
C GLY A 277 24.29 24.49 10.07
N THR A 278 25.05 24.01 11.05
CA THR A 278 26.25 23.22 10.84
C THR A 278 26.01 21.70 10.73
N LYS A 279 24.92 21.17 11.30
CA LYS A 279 24.59 19.76 11.20
C LYS A 279 23.56 19.50 10.10
N TYR A 280 23.98 18.74 9.09
CA TYR A 280 23.13 18.27 8.02
C TYR A 280 22.50 16.94 8.43
N ILE A 281 21.17 16.88 8.43
CA ILE A 281 20.42 15.62 8.61
C ILE A 281 20.06 15.13 7.21
N LEU A 282 20.70 14.04 6.79
CA LEU A 282 20.49 13.42 5.50
C LEU A 282 19.32 12.43 5.54
N SER A 283 18.88 11.95 4.38
CA SER A 283 17.75 11.02 4.28
C SER A 283 18.06 9.60 4.77
N ASP A 284 19.33 9.20 4.70
CA ASP A 284 19.90 7.95 5.20
C ASP A 284 20.27 8.02 6.69
N ASP A 285 20.24 9.21 7.29
CA ASP A 285 20.33 9.41 8.74
C ASP A 285 18.99 9.06 9.43
N TRP A 286 18.71 7.76 9.55
CA TRP A 286 17.41 7.28 10.00
C TRP A 286 17.04 7.79 11.41
N PRO A 287 15.84 8.40 11.57
CA PRO A 287 15.46 9.07 12.80
C PRO A 287 15.04 8.11 13.92
N VAL A 288 15.21 8.55 15.17
CA VAL A 288 14.88 7.81 16.40
C VAL A 288 13.45 7.29 16.42
N CYS A 289 12.49 8.05 15.89
CA CYS A 289 11.08 7.62 15.84
C CYS A 289 10.83 6.32 15.07
N PHE A 290 11.80 5.84 14.27
CA PHE A 290 11.69 4.58 13.56
C PHE A 290 12.29 3.39 14.33
N TYR A 291 13.00 3.64 15.44
CA TYR A 291 13.68 2.60 16.19
C TYR A 291 12.92 2.11 17.42
N ASP A 292 12.94 0.80 17.65
CA ASP A 292 12.77 0.23 18.98
C ASP A 292 14.08 0.36 19.76
N LEU A 293 14.19 1.40 20.59
CA LEU A 293 15.40 1.70 21.36
C LEU A 293 15.85 0.55 22.28
N LYS A 294 14.96 -0.40 22.63
CA LYS A 294 15.34 -1.58 23.44
C LYS A 294 16.15 -2.61 22.65
N LYS A 295 16.08 -2.56 21.32
CA LYS A 295 16.78 -3.47 20.41
C LYS A 295 18.04 -2.87 19.80
N VAL A 296 18.21 -1.55 19.90
CA VAL A 296 19.37 -0.83 19.37
C VAL A 296 20.64 -1.41 19.98
N GLN A 297 21.62 -1.64 19.11
CA GLN A 297 22.95 -2.10 19.49
C GLN A 297 23.98 -1.06 19.03
N PRO A 298 24.91 -0.63 19.90
CA PRO A 298 25.95 0.32 19.50
C PRO A 298 26.70 -0.13 18.24
N GLY A 299 26.86 0.78 17.28
CA GLY A 299 27.55 0.52 16.02
C GLY A 299 26.79 -0.35 15.00
N LYS A 300 25.51 -0.67 15.24
CA LYS A 300 24.67 -1.41 14.28
C LYS A 300 23.38 -0.65 13.95
N ALA A 301 23.14 -0.41 12.66
CA ALA A 301 21.94 0.29 12.18
C ALA A 301 20.68 -0.60 12.14
N LYS A 302 20.81 -1.89 11.79
CA LYS A 302 19.66 -2.80 11.61
C LYS A 302 18.83 -3.07 12.89
N PRO A 303 19.42 -3.34 14.07
CA PRO A 303 18.64 -3.74 15.25
C PRO A 303 17.63 -2.69 15.71
N GLY A 304 16.35 -3.02 15.62
CA GLY A 304 15.24 -2.16 16.05
C GLY A 304 14.74 -1.16 15.00
N PHE A 305 15.41 -1.02 13.86
CA PHE A 305 14.98 -0.13 12.78
C PHE A 305 13.63 -0.56 12.19
N LEU A 306 12.74 0.41 11.96
CA LEU A 306 11.33 0.23 11.56
C LEU A 306 10.49 -0.63 12.52
N MET A 307 10.91 -0.79 13.78
CA MET A 307 10.19 -1.59 14.79
C MET A 307 9.62 -0.77 15.95
N SER A 308 9.66 0.57 15.86
CA SER A 308 9.21 1.41 16.97
C SER A 308 7.72 1.26 17.28
N LEU A 309 7.37 1.44 18.55
CA LEU A 309 5.96 1.49 18.98
C LEU A 309 5.22 2.67 18.34
N PHE A 310 5.93 3.77 18.06
CA PHE A 310 5.38 4.93 17.36
C PHE A 310 4.89 4.52 15.96
N LEU A 311 5.73 3.87 15.16
CA LEU A 311 5.37 3.39 13.83
C LEU A 311 4.24 2.38 13.90
N GLU A 312 4.28 1.44 14.85
CA GLU A 312 3.20 0.47 15.02
C GLU A 312 1.84 1.14 15.21
N ARG A 313 1.79 2.17 16.06
CA ARG A 313 0.56 2.93 16.32
C ARG A 313 0.07 3.70 15.09
N ILE A 314 0.99 4.29 14.31
CA ILE A 314 0.65 4.96 13.05
C ILE A 314 0.09 3.94 12.05
N TYR A 315 0.79 2.82 11.84
CA TYR A 315 0.36 1.76 10.94
C TYR A 315 -1.02 1.22 11.31
N ARG A 316 -1.24 0.88 12.58
CA ARG A 316 -2.54 0.45 13.10
C ARG A 316 -3.63 1.49 12.85
N TRP A 317 -3.32 2.77 13.03
CA TRP A 317 -4.30 3.82 12.74
C TRP A 317 -4.73 3.83 11.28
N LEU A 318 -3.76 3.74 10.37
CA LEU A 318 -3.96 3.80 8.92
C LEU A 318 -4.69 2.57 8.39
N ILE A 319 -4.27 1.39 8.83
CA ILE A 319 -4.64 0.12 8.21
C ILE A 319 -5.77 -0.56 8.98
N THR A 320 -5.65 -0.71 10.30
CA THR A 320 -6.62 -1.43 11.13
C THR A 320 -7.62 -0.49 11.84
N GLY A 321 -7.40 0.82 11.77
CA GLY A 321 -8.27 1.87 12.31
C GLY A 321 -7.94 2.28 13.75
N LYS A 322 -8.39 3.49 14.13
CA LYS A 322 -8.12 4.14 15.44
C LYS A 322 -8.34 3.24 16.66
N GLY A 323 -9.38 2.41 16.67
CA GLY A 323 -9.73 1.55 17.80
C GLY A 323 -8.62 0.57 18.18
N SER A 324 -7.82 0.13 17.20
CA SER A 324 -6.73 -0.82 17.38
C SER A 324 -5.46 -0.21 18.02
N VAL A 325 -5.38 1.12 18.13
CA VAL A 325 -4.19 1.83 18.63
C VAL A 325 -4.19 1.95 20.15
N PHE A 326 -5.35 2.27 20.75
CA PHE A 326 -5.44 2.64 22.17
C PHE A 326 -6.12 1.60 23.05
N ASN A 327 -6.77 0.58 22.48
CA ASN A 327 -7.43 -0.44 23.28
C ASN A 327 -7.09 -1.86 22.83
N ALA A 328 -6.25 -2.55 23.59
CA ALA A 328 -5.99 -3.98 23.40
C ALA A 328 -7.22 -4.86 23.66
N GLN A 329 -8.10 -4.47 24.60
CA GLN A 329 -9.33 -5.21 24.97
C GLN A 329 -10.56 -4.91 24.10
N TYR A 330 -10.47 -3.94 23.17
CA TYR A 330 -11.63 -3.45 22.40
C TYR A 330 -11.87 -4.22 21.10
N ASN A 331 -10.91 -5.06 20.71
CA ASN A 331 -11.01 -5.92 19.53
C ASN A 331 -11.98 -7.11 19.73
N ALA A 332 -12.36 -7.44 20.98
CA ALA A 332 -13.11 -8.66 21.29
C ALA A 332 -14.65 -8.53 21.36
N ALA A 333 -15.22 -7.31 21.55
CA ALA A 333 -16.59 -7.22 22.09
C ALA A 333 -17.62 -6.33 21.35
N ARG A 334 -17.25 -5.49 20.37
CA ARG A 334 -18.23 -4.62 19.71
C ARG A 334 -18.07 -4.55 18.20
N ARG A 335 -19.15 -4.88 17.48
CA ARG A 335 -19.33 -4.51 16.08
C ARG A 335 -19.16 -3.00 15.97
N TYR A 336 -18.11 -2.56 15.29
CA TYR A 336 -17.88 -1.15 15.04
C TYR A 336 -19.08 -0.60 14.27
N ARG A 337 -19.83 0.34 14.86
CA ARG A 337 -20.81 1.15 14.11
C ARG A 337 -20.02 2.30 13.48
N GLY A 338 -19.43 2.05 12.30
CA GLY A 338 -18.66 3.05 11.56
C GLY A 338 -18.06 2.48 10.29
N ARG A 339 -17.38 3.32 9.50
CA ARG A 339 -16.69 2.89 8.27
C ARG A 339 -15.70 1.77 8.59
N PRO A 340 -15.71 0.64 7.86
CA PRO A 340 -14.77 -0.44 8.12
C PRO A 340 -13.32 0.02 7.91
N SER A 341 -12.38 -0.69 8.55
CA SER A 341 -10.95 -0.41 8.40
C SER A 341 -10.47 -0.73 6.97
N VAL A 342 -9.32 -0.18 6.58
CA VAL A 342 -8.68 -0.49 5.30
C VAL A 342 -8.39 -1.99 5.20
N ALA A 343 -7.87 -2.59 6.29
CA ALA A 343 -7.63 -4.02 6.35
C ALA A 343 -8.90 -4.85 6.15
N HIS A 344 -10.03 -4.44 6.74
CA HIS A 344 -11.29 -5.14 6.56
C HIS A 344 -11.80 -5.03 5.11
N ASN A 345 -11.77 -3.81 4.53
CA ASN A 345 -12.23 -3.57 3.17
C ASN A 345 -11.37 -4.29 2.13
N GLY A 346 -10.05 -4.23 2.29
CA GLY A 346 -9.08 -4.89 1.41
C GLY A 346 -8.81 -6.35 1.73
N LYS A 347 -9.45 -6.92 2.76
CA LYS A 347 -9.20 -8.27 3.30
C LYS A 347 -7.70 -8.53 3.59
N VAL A 348 -7.01 -7.49 4.05
CA VAL A 348 -5.55 -7.53 4.31
C VAL A 348 -5.26 -8.26 5.61
N LYS A 349 -4.34 -9.23 5.55
CA LYS A 349 -3.88 -10.02 6.71
C LYS A 349 -2.35 -10.11 6.83
N PHE A 350 -1.65 -9.28 6.07
CA PHE A 350 -0.21 -9.24 6.01
C PHE A 350 0.27 -7.78 5.99
N VAL A 351 1.54 -7.57 6.25
CA VAL A 351 2.22 -6.28 6.19
C VAL A 351 3.36 -6.39 5.20
N THR A 352 3.50 -5.39 4.33
CA THR A 352 4.63 -5.29 3.39
C THR A 352 5.54 -4.12 3.77
N LEU A 353 6.79 -4.16 3.35
CA LEU A 353 7.74 -3.08 3.56
C LEU A 353 7.26 -1.74 2.98
N PRO A 354 6.77 -1.65 1.73
CA PRO A 354 6.19 -0.41 1.22
C PRO A 354 5.08 0.17 2.13
N SER A 355 4.27 -0.70 2.75
CA SER A 355 3.21 -0.25 3.67
C SER A 355 3.73 0.25 5.02
N ILE A 356 4.86 -0.30 5.50
CA ILE A 356 5.58 0.21 6.67
C ILE A 356 6.20 1.58 6.34
N LEU A 357 6.83 1.71 5.17
CA LEU A 357 7.43 2.96 4.71
C LEU A 357 6.39 4.06 4.50
N TYR A 358 5.21 3.72 3.97
CA TYR A 358 4.06 4.63 3.92
C TYR A 358 3.73 5.18 5.31
N ALA A 359 3.57 4.30 6.31
CA ALA A 359 3.31 4.71 7.68
C ALA A 359 4.45 5.57 8.26
N ALA A 360 5.71 5.25 7.96
CA ALA A 360 6.88 5.99 8.43
C ALA A 360 6.93 7.43 7.90
N ILE A 361 6.71 7.60 6.59
CA ILE A 361 6.67 8.90 5.93
C ILE A 361 5.52 9.77 6.47
N ILE A 362 4.32 9.19 6.60
CA ILE A 362 3.16 9.89 7.18
C ILE A 362 3.42 10.30 8.63
N GLY A 363 3.96 9.37 9.43
CA GLY A 363 4.28 9.59 10.84
C GLY A 363 5.32 10.71 11.03
N ARG A 364 6.44 10.64 10.30
CA ARG A 364 7.51 11.64 10.35
C ARG A 364 6.98 13.02 9.97
N HIS A 365 6.25 13.14 8.86
CA HIS A 365 5.65 14.43 8.45
C HIS A 365 4.75 15.02 9.55
N CYS A 366 4.01 14.18 10.29
CA CYS A 366 3.15 14.64 11.38
C CYS A 366 3.92 15.13 12.61
N LEU A 367 5.17 14.70 12.80
CA LEU A 367 6.06 15.19 13.85
C LEU A 367 6.70 16.55 13.52
N THR A 368 6.87 16.88 12.24
CA THR A 368 7.43 18.18 11.81
C THR A 368 6.50 19.37 12.14
N SER A 369 7.05 20.59 12.07
CA SER A 369 6.28 21.83 12.18
C SER A 369 5.59 22.27 10.87
N SER A 370 5.87 21.59 9.74
CA SER A 370 5.32 21.95 8.43
C SER A 370 3.81 21.79 8.35
N THR A 371 3.07 22.88 8.12
CA THR A 371 1.60 22.86 8.01
C THR A 371 1.13 22.12 6.77
N ASN A 372 1.81 22.37 5.65
CA ASN A 372 1.57 21.74 4.35
C ASN A 372 2.45 20.52 4.16
N TRP A 373 1.98 19.60 3.33
CA TRP A 373 2.79 18.47 2.87
C TRP A 373 4.02 18.98 2.13
N SER A 374 5.17 18.35 2.38
CA SER A 374 6.41 18.58 1.69
C SER A 374 7.17 17.26 1.64
N ASP A 375 7.71 16.93 0.48
CA ASP A 375 8.56 15.75 0.30
C ASP A 375 9.96 15.99 0.88
N VAL A 376 10.30 17.26 1.17
CA VAL A 376 11.56 17.71 1.77
C VAL A 376 11.31 18.29 3.17
N ASP A 377 12.21 18.03 4.11
CA ASP A 377 12.19 18.59 5.46
C ASP A 377 13.55 19.20 5.81
N GLY A 378 13.64 20.53 5.78
CA GLY A 378 14.92 21.21 5.84
C GLY A 378 15.62 21.25 4.49
N ALA A 379 16.95 21.25 4.48
CA ALA A 379 17.74 21.41 3.25
C ALA A 379 18.21 20.09 2.62
N TYR A 380 18.30 19.01 3.40
CA TYR A 380 18.98 17.78 2.97
C TYR A 380 18.15 16.50 3.13
N TRP A 381 17.11 16.50 3.96
CA TRP A 381 16.25 15.34 4.12
C TRP A 381 15.11 15.36 3.10
N SER A 382 14.92 14.26 2.39
CA SER A 382 13.76 13.99 1.52
C SER A 382 13.17 12.60 1.78
N GLY A 383 11.85 12.49 1.63
CA GLY A 383 11.15 11.23 1.80
C GLY A 383 11.51 10.19 0.74
N GLU A 384 11.78 10.65 -0.49
CA GLU A 384 12.16 9.80 -1.62
C GLU A 384 13.51 9.12 -1.36
N GLU A 385 14.55 9.89 -1.02
CA GLU A 385 15.88 9.34 -0.71
C GLU A 385 15.84 8.47 0.55
N PHE A 386 14.97 8.76 1.52
CA PHE A 386 14.76 7.88 2.66
C PHE A 386 14.20 6.51 2.22
N VAL A 387 13.13 6.50 1.42
CA VAL A 387 12.54 5.25 0.90
C VAL A 387 13.58 4.46 0.10
N LYS A 388 14.31 5.13 -0.79
CA LYS A 388 15.39 4.54 -1.58
C LYS A 388 16.49 3.94 -0.71
N SER A 389 16.93 4.63 0.34
CA SER A 389 17.94 4.11 1.28
C SER A 389 17.50 2.80 1.96
N VAL A 390 16.19 2.64 2.20
CA VAL A 390 15.65 1.42 2.79
C VAL A 390 15.53 0.30 1.76
N TYR A 391 15.07 0.59 0.53
CA TYR A 391 15.04 -0.39 -0.54
C TYR A 391 16.44 -0.88 -0.93
N GLU A 392 17.43 0.00 -0.94
CA GLU A 392 18.83 -0.40 -1.11
C GLU A 392 19.30 -1.32 0.03
N ALA A 393 18.92 -1.03 1.28
CA ALA A 393 19.22 -1.92 2.40
C ALA A 393 18.56 -3.31 2.26
N VAL A 394 17.34 -3.39 1.71
CA VAL A 394 16.65 -4.65 1.42
C VAL A 394 17.36 -5.43 0.32
N PHE A 395 17.80 -4.75 -0.73
CA PHE A 395 18.54 -5.39 -1.82
C PHE A 395 19.82 -6.09 -1.31
N TYR A 396 20.53 -5.48 -0.36
CA TYR A 396 21.73 -6.10 0.23
C TYR A 396 21.48 -7.12 1.34
N ASP A 397 20.29 -7.12 1.95
CA ASP A 397 19.90 -8.02 3.04
C ASP A 397 18.40 -8.37 2.94
N PRO A 398 17.99 -9.18 1.95
CA PRO A 398 16.58 -9.50 1.73
C PRO A 398 15.97 -10.30 2.90
N ASP A 399 16.78 -11.13 3.55
CA ASP A 399 16.39 -11.90 4.75
C ASP A 399 15.91 -10.96 5.87
N TRP A 400 16.54 -9.78 6.04
CA TRP A 400 16.07 -8.79 6.99
C TRP A 400 14.65 -8.31 6.70
N ALA A 401 14.35 -8.03 5.43
CA ALA A 401 13.06 -7.52 5.02
C ALA A 401 11.96 -8.56 5.30
N ASP A 402 12.23 -9.82 4.97
CA ASP A 402 11.35 -10.95 5.25
C ASP A 402 11.09 -11.13 6.75
N GLU A 403 12.14 -11.09 7.56
CA GLU A 403 12.03 -11.15 9.03
C GLU A 403 11.23 -9.96 9.59
N LEU A 404 11.43 -8.76 9.04
CA LEU A 404 10.73 -7.54 9.44
C LEU A 404 9.23 -7.64 9.10
N GLU A 405 8.88 -8.01 7.87
CA GLU A 405 7.50 -8.18 7.42
C GLU A 405 6.78 -9.29 8.19
N ALA A 406 7.46 -10.41 8.45
CA ALA A 406 6.92 -11.50 9.27
C ALA A 406 6.67 -11.05 10.72
N TRP A 407 7.61 -10.29 11.30
CA TRP A 407 7.44 -9.70 12.62
C TRP A 407 6.24 -8.76 12.67
N TRP A 408 6.12 -7.86 11.70
CA TRP A 408 5.01 -6.91 11.59
C TRP A 408 3.67 -7.62 11.39
N THR A 409 3.61 -8.59 10.47
CA THR A 409 2.40 -9.39 10.21
C THR A 409 1.94 -10.10 11.48
N LYS A 410 2.85 -10.77 12.19
CA LYS A 410 2.54 -11.40 13.47
C LYS A 410 2.09 -10.38 14.52
N ARG A 411 2.70 -9.20 14.56
CA ARG A 411 2.38 -8.17 15.55
C ARG A 411 1.02 -7.52 15.30
N ILE A 412 0.67 -7.26 14.04
CA ILE A 412 -0.60 -6.63 13.67
C ILE A 412 -1.76 -7.63 13.67
N TYR A 413 -1.55 -8.83 13.10
CA TYR A 413 -2.61 -9.81 12.82
C TYR A 413 -2.49 -11.15 13.56
N GLY A 414 -1.38 -11.41 14.26
CA GLY A 414 -1.15 -12.69 14.94
C GLY A 414 -2.16 -13.01 16.06
N PRO A 415 -2.15 -14.26 16.58
CA PRO A 415 -3.09 -14.72 17.60
C PRO A 415 -2.97 -13.83 18.85
N GLY A 416 -4.00 -13.02 19.03
CA GLY A 416 -4.00 -11.77 19.78
C GLY A 416 -4.86 -10.68 19.10
N GLY A 417 -5.09 -10.81 17.79
CA GLY A 417 -5.96 -9.93 16.98
C GLY A 417 -7.15 -10.61 16.30
N GLU A 418 -7.03 -11.84 15.80
CA GLU A 418 -8.14 -12.54 15.08
C GLU A 418 -8.47 -13.95 15.59
N GLY A 419 -7.58 -14.60 16.35
CA GLY A 419 -7.74 -15.99 16.79
C GLY A 419 -8.77 -16.25 17.90
N GLU A 420 -9.24 -15.20 18.60
CA GLU A 420 -10.28 -15.35 19.62
C GLU A 420 -11.68 -15.56 18.99
N ASN A 421 -11.84 -15.19 17.72
CA ASN A 421 -13.13 -15.25 17.04
C ASN A 421 -13.57 -16.69 16.73
N ASP A 422 -12.64 -17.59 16.38
CA ASP A 422 -12.98 -19.00 16.14
C ASP A 422 -13.31 -19.75 17.44
N ALA A 423 -12.59 -19.47 18.53
CA ALA A 423 -12.90 -19.98 19.86
C ALA A 423 -14.23 -19.42 20.40
N LEU A 424 -14.53 -18.14 20.17
CA LEU A 424 -15.82 -17.52 20.49
C LEU A 424 -16.96 -18.05 19.61
N VAL A 425 -16.71 -18.34 18.34
CA VAL A 425 -17.68 -18.97 17.42
C VAL A 425 -17.98 -20.41 17.86
N HIS A 426 -16.97 -21.17 18.29
CA HIS A 426 -17.18 -22.48 18.90
C HIS A 426 -17.93 -22.39 20.23
N LYS A 427 -17.52 -21.48 21.13
CA LYS A 427 -18.21 -21.25 22.41
C LYS A 427 -19.66 -20.76 22.21
N ARG A 428 -19.95 -19.97 21.18
CA ARG A 428 -21.30 -19.51 20.82
C ARG A 428 -22.21 -20.65 20.38
N LYS A 429 -21.67 -21.65 19.68
CA LYS A 429 -22.40 -22.89 19.33
C LYS A 429 -22.73 -23.73 20.56
N ASP A 430 -21.93 -23.61 21.63
CA ASP A 430 -22.06 -24.35 22.89
C ASP A 430 -22.72 -23.58 24.04
N THR A 431 -23.33 -22.42 23.78
CA THR A 431 -24.01 -21.65 24.83
C THR A 431 -25.24 -22.37 25.37
N ALA A 432 -25.54 -22.15 26.66
CA ALA A 432 -26.76 -22.64 27.30
C ALA A 432 -28.03 -22.26 26.51
N PHE A 433 -28.06 -21.10 25.86
CA PHE A 433 -29.17 -20.68 25.01
C PHE A 433 -29.31 -21.52 23.72
N LYS A 434 -28.20 -21.90 23.08
CA LYS A 434 -28.23 -22.79 21.91
C LYS A 434 -28.60 -24.23 22.29
N ARG A 435 -28.15 -24.71 23.45
CA ARG A 435 -28.57 -26.00 24.02
C ARG A 435 -30.05 -26.00 24.37
N PHE A 436 -30.55 -24.93 24.99
CA PHE A 436 -31.97 -24.71 25.25
C PHE A 436 -32.81 -24.74 23.96
N LEU A 437 -32.36 -24.12 22.87
CA LEU A 437 -33.05 -24.18 21.58
C LEU A 437 -33.03 -25.59 20.95
N GLN A 438 -31.94 -26.34 21.08
CA GLN A 438 -31.85 -27.73 20.61
C GLN A 438 -32.72 -28.68 21.44
N GLU A 439 -32.81 -28.45 22.75
CA GLU A 439 -33.74 -29.15 23.65
C GLU A 439 -35.20 -28.84 23.29
N CYS A 440 -35.51 -27.60 22.89
CA CYS A 440 -36.83 -27.22 22.42
C CYS A 440 -37.20 -27.79 21.04
N ASP A 441 -36.24 -27.89 20.10
CA ASP A 441 -36.45 -28.48 18.77
C ASP A 441 -36.57 -30.02 18.81
N GLY A 442 -35.91 -30.67 19.77
CA GLY A 442 -36.04 -32.12 20.04
C GLY A 442 -37.41 -32.51 20.63
N GLY A 443 -38.23 -31.54 21.01
CA GLY A 443 -39.52 -31.73 21.67
C GLY A 443 -40.68 -31.07 20.95
N ASN A 444 -40.68 -30.95 19.62
CA ASN A 444 -41.81 -30.38 18.88
C ASN A 444 -42.87 -31.47 18.52
N PRO A 445 -43.98 -31.62 19.27
CA PRO A 445 -45.04 -32.57 18.95
C PRO A 445 -45.80 -32.24 17.66
N ARG A 446 -45.56 -31.09 17.01
CA ARG A 446 -46.29 -30.67 15.80
C ARG A 446 -45.79 -31.29 14.49
N LYS A 447 -44.73 -32.11 14.49
CA LYS A 447 -44.25 -32.82 13.28
C LYS A 447 -44.69 -34.28 13.17
N ARG A 448 -45.56 -34.78 14.06
CA ARG A 448 -46.20 -36.10 13.92
C ARG A 448 -47.61 -35.98 13.34
N VAL A 449 -47.70 -35.65 12.05
CA VAL A 449 -48.81 -36.14 11.22
C VAL A 449 -48.17 -36.70 9.95
N LYS A 450 -48.00 -38.02 9.91
CA LYS A 450 -47.72 -38.74 8.67
C LYS A 450 -49.03 -38.80 7.88
N PRO A 451 -49.07 -38.47 6.57
CA PRO A 451 -50.12 -38.98 5.71
C PRO A 451 -49.89 -40.49 5.54
N ASN A 452 -50.86 -41.30 5.95
CA ASN A 452 -50.79 -42.74 5.75
C ASN A 452 -50.91 -43.04 4.25
N ALA A 453 -49.99 -43.90 3.79
CA ALA A 453 -50.02 -44.52 2.49
C ALA A 453 -51.26 -45.41 2.33
N ALA A 454 -51.76 -45.44 1.10
CA ALA A 454 -52.80 -46.35 0.64
C ALA A 454 -52.42 -47.83 0.84
N PRO A 455 -53.42 -48.72 0.87
CA PRO A 455 -53.29 -50.02 0.24
C PRO A 455 -54.20 -50.10 -1.00
N ALA A 456 -53.63 -50.70 -2.04
CA ALA A 456 -54.35 -51.21 -3.20
C ALA A 456 -55.26 -52.38 -2.79
N THR A 457 -56.37 -52.55 -3.54
CA THR A 457 -56.86 -53.78 -4.19
C THR A 457 -58.40 -53.82 -4.22
N GLY A 458 -58.96 -54.21 -5.36
CA GLY A 458 -60.17 -55.02 -5.40
C GLY A 458 -61.41 -54.35 -6.00
N ASP A 459 -61.59 -54.60 -7.29
CA ASP A 459 -62.81 -55.15 -7.91
C ASP A 459 -64.15 -54.40 -7.95
N GLU A 460 -64.74 -54.53 -9.16
CA GLU A 460 -66.15 -54.64 -9.51
C GLU A 460 -67.07 -53.39 -9.55
N GLN A 461 -67.36 -52.99 -10.80
CA GLN A 461 -68.67 -52.53 -11.31
C GLN A 461 -69.86 -53.38 -10.77
N PRO A 462 -71.16 -52.99 -10.89
CA PRO A 462 -71.76 -51.94 -11.72
C PRO A 462 -72.96 -51.16 -11.10
N ASP A 463 -73.56 -50.33 -11.95
CA ASP A 463 -75.01 -50.06 -12.08
C ASP A 463 -75.74 -49.00 -11.24
N ALA A 464 -76.29 -48.07 -12.05
CA ALA A 464 -77.71 -47.72 -12.12
C ALA A 464 -78.33 -46.82 -11.04
N SER A 465 -78.53 -45.57 -11.47
CA SER A 465 -79.82 -44.87 -11.51
C SER A 465 -80.49 -44.36 -10.21
N THR A 466 -80.96 -43.12 -10.39
CA THR A 466 -82.23 -42.51 -9.93
C THR A 466 -82.30 -41.71 -8.62
N SER A 467 -82.72 -40.45 -8.83
CA SER A 467 -83.75 -39.70 -8.08
C SER A 467 -83.29 -38.73 -6.99
N GLY A 468 -83.66 -37.47 -7.19
CA GLY A 468 -83.55 -36.35 -6.26
C GLY A 468 -83.48 -35.03 -7.00
#